data_AF-A0A9W6IR55-F1
#
_entry.id   AF-A0A9W6IR55-F1
#
_cell.length_a   1.000
_cell.length_b   1.000
_cell.length_c   1.000
_cell.angle_alpha   90.00
_cell.angle_beta   90.00
_cell.angle_gamma   90.00
#
_symmetry.space_group_name_H-M   'P 1'
#
loop_
_entity.id
_entity.type
_entity.pdbx_description
1 polymer ?
#
loop_
_entity_poly.entity_id
_entity_poly.type
_entity_poly.pdbx_seq_one_letter_code
_entity_poly.pdbx_strand_id
1 'polypeptide(L)'
;MALLLPLILLVAIIALVWLHRSRDRGLAQQLGEIERDLAARLVLLERGEKPVAGGPGIDAGEAGDALTKAPQHIFDSVHAAYDACEREAADAPQLLRRAVSALAEYRDFRGWKG
;
A
#
# COMPACT_ATOMS: atom_id res chain seq x y z
N MET A 1 -2.59 8.49 46.02
CA MET A 1 -3.65 7.76 45.28
C MET A 1 -4.21 8.57 44.11
N ALA A 2 -4.63 9.84 44.29
CA ALA A 2 -5.30 10.63 43.23
C ALA A 2 -4.46 10.95 41.97
N LEU A 3 -3.12 11.02 42.09
CA LEU A 3 -2.21 11.31 40.97
C LEU A 3 -1.72 10.07 40.20
N LEU A 4 -1.96 8.86 40.72
CA LEU A 4 -1.54 7.62 40.05
C LEU A 4 -2.43 7.32 38.84
N LEU A 5 -3.73 7.55 38.96
CA LEU A 5 -4.70 7.31 37.89
C LEU A 5 -4.44 8.16 36.63
N PRO A 6 -4.24 9.50 36.71
CA PRO A 6 -3.92 10.30 35.53
C PRO A 6 -2.54 9.94 34.94
N LEU A 7 -1.57 9.54 35.77
CA LEU A 7 -0.27 9.10 35.29
C LEU A 7 -0.36 7.79 34.50
N ILE A 8 -1.10 6.80 35.00
CA ILE A 8 -1.34 5.53 34.29
C ILE A 8 -2.07 5.78 32.97
N LEU A 9 -3.09 6.65 32.98
CA LEU A 9 -3.83 7.02 31.76
C LEU A 9 -2.91 7.66 30.72
N LEU A 10 -2.03 8.57 31.14
CA LEU A 10 -1.07 9.22 30.26
C LEU A 10 -0.12 8.20 29.61
N VAL A 11 0.44 7.28 30.39
CA VAL A 11 1.32 6.22 29.86
C VAL A 11 0.57 5.31 28.87
N ALA A 12 -0.68 4.94 29.18
CA ALA A 12 -1.50 4.13 28.29
C ALA A 12 -1.78 4.84 26.96
N ILE A 13 -2.10 6.14 26.98
CA ILE A 13 -2.31 6.94 25.76
C ILE A 13 -1.01 7.00 24.93
N ILE A 14 0.13 7.25 25.58
CA ILE A 14 1.43 7.28 24.89
C ILE A 14 1.73 5.93 24.22
N ALA A 15 1.51 4.82 24.94
CA ALA A 15 1.72 3.48 24.42
C ALA A 15 0.80 3.18 23.22
N LEU A 16 -0.48 3.56 23.30
CA LEU A 16 -1.44 3.41 22.20
C LEU A 16 -1.04 4.23 20.97
N VAL A 17 -0.60 5.48 21.17
CA VAL A 17 -0.10 6.34 20.09
C VAL A 17 1.14 5.75 19.44
N TRP A 18 2.05 5.20 20.23
CA TRP A 18 3.24 4.52 19.73
C TRP A 18 2.91 3.28 18.90
N LEU A 19 2.02 2.43 19.40
CA LEU A 19 1.55 1.23 18.70
C LEU A 19 0.81 1.59 17.40
N HIS A 20 0.02 2.67 17.42
CA HIS A 20 -0.66 3.15 16.23
C HIS A 20 0.34 3.63 15.18
N ARG A 21 1.36 4.41 15.57
CA ARG A 21 2.39 4.90 14.66
C ARG A 21 3.28 3.80 14.09
N SER A 22 3.61 2.77 14.86
CA SER A 22 4.43 1.66 14.36
C SER A 22 3.67 0.86 13.29
N ARG A 23 2.38 0.58 13.52
CA ARG A 23 1.50 -0.06 12.53
C ARG A 23 1.35 0.78 11.26
N ASP A 24 1.19 2.08 11.43
CA ASP A 24 1.03 3.01 10.31
C ASP A 24 2.29 3.07 9.42
N ARG A 25 3.49 3.05 10.03
CA ARG A 25 4.76 2.95 9.29
C ARG A 25 4.92 1.63 8.54
N GLY A 26 4.53 0.50 9.15
CA GLY A 26 4.58 -0.80 8.48
C GLY A 26 3.69 -0.83 7.24
N LEU A 27 2.46 -0.33 7.37
CA LEU A 27 1.54 -0.18 6.24
C LEU A 27 2.11 0.74 5.14
N ALA A 28 2.68 1.88 5.53
CA ALA A 28 3.29 2.82 4.59
C ALA A 28 4.42 2.17 3.78
N GLN A 29 5.28 1.40 4.43
CA GLN A 29 6.38 0.71 3.77
C GLN A 29 5.87 -0.35 2.79
N GLN A 30 4.94 -1.20 3.22
CA GLN A 30 4.40 -2.30 2.41
C GLN A 30 3.62 -1.79 1.20
N LEU A 31 2.77 -0.76 1.37
CA LEU A 31 2.07 -0.12 0.25
C LEU A 31 3.03 0.62 -0.68
N GLY A 32 4.11 1.20 -0.15
CA GLY A 32 5.16 1.83 -0.95
C GLY A 32 5.99 0.85 -1.78
N GLU A 33 6.09 -0.42 -1.35
CA GLU A 33 6.69 -1.49 -2.16
C GLU A 33 5.79 -1.87 -3.34
N ILE A 34 4.47 -1.97 -3.10
CA ILE A 34 3.48 -2.20 -4.16
C ILE A 34 3.47 -1.02 -5.16
N GLU A 35 3.49 0.22 -4.69
CA GLU A 35 3.55 1.42 -5.55
C GLU A 35 4.77 1.37 -6.48
N ARG A 36 5.95 1.02 -5.93
CA ARG A 36 7.19 0.88 -6.70
C ARG A 36 7.16 -0.25 -7.72
N ASP A 37 6.60 -1.41 -7.36
CA ASP A 37 6.46 -2.54 -8.29
C ASP A 37 5.53 -2.21 -9.46
N LEU A 38 4.35 -1.65 -9.17
CA LEU A 38 3.40 -1.23 -10.21
C LEU A 38 4.00 -0.15 -11.12
N ALA A 39 4.73 0.81 -10.56
CA ALA A 39 5.43 1.82 -11.35
C ALA A 39 6.51 1.20 -12.25
N ALA A 40 7.28 0.22 -11.75
CA ALA A 40 8.27 -0.49 -12.56
C ALA A 40 7.63 -1.25 -13.72
N ARG A 41 6.51 -1.95 -13.48
CA ARG A 41 5.74 -2.64 -14.52
C ARG A 41 5.20 -1.69 -15.57
N LEU A 42 4.71 -0.53 -15.16
CA LEU A 42 4.24 0.50 -16.08
C LEU A 42 5.36 0.97 -17.01
N VAL A 43 6.55 1.24 -16.47
CA VAL A 43 7.72 1.66 -17.28
C VAL A 43 8.12 0.58 -18.28
N LEU A 44 8.08 -0.70 -17.90
CA LEU A 44 8.34 -1.81 -18.83
C LEU A 44 7.32 -1.86 -19.97
N LEU A 45 6.03 -1.78 -19.65
CA LEU A 45 4.96 -1.78 -20.65
C LEU A 45 5.04 -0.57 -21.59
N GLU A 46 5.38 0.62 -21.08
CA GLU A 46 5.58 1.81 -21.90
C GLU A 46 6.77 1.69 -22.86
N ARG A 47 7.77 0.86 -22.53
CA ARG A 47 8.89 0.51 -23.41
C ARG A 47 8.55 -0.61 -24.40
N GLY A 48 7.35 -1.16 -24.35
CA GLY A 48 6.95 -2.33 -25.13
C GLY A 48 7.59 -3.63 -24.63
N GLU A 49 8.17 -3.62 -23.43
CA GLU A 49 8.72 -4.80 -22.77
C GLU A 49 7.61 -5.54 -22.00
N LYS A 50 7.70 -6.86 -21.98
CA LYS A 50 6.74 -7.69 -21.25
C LYS A 50 6.99 -7.55 -19.74
N PRO A 51 6.00 -7.12 -18.95
CA PRO A 51 6.16 -7.03 -17.50
C PRO A 51 6.40 -8.43 -16.94
N VAL A 52 7.33 -8.55 -15.98
CA VAL A 52 7.66 -9.83 -15.35
C VAL A 52 6.42 -10.36 -14.61
N ALA A 53 6.01 -11.59 -14.90
CA ALA A 53 4.96 -12.28 -14.16
C ALA A 53 5.44 -12.57 -12.73
N GLY A 54 4.62 -12.25 -11.72
CA GLY A 54 5.00 -12.31 -10.31
C GLY A 54 5.64 -11.01 -9.81
N GLY A 55 4.88 -10.25 -9.03
CA GLY A 55 5.35 -9.16 -8.18
C GLY A 55 5.04 -9.49 -6.73
N PRO A 56 5.07 -8.55 -5.79
CA PRO A 56 4.33 -8.69 -4.56
C PRO A 56 2.83 -8.65 -4.94
N GLY A 57 2.34 -9.72 -5.55
CA GLY A 57 0.93 -9.93 -5.81
C GLY A 57 0.18 -9.90 -4.50
N ILE A 58 -1.15 -9.87 -4.58
CA ILE A 58 -2.02 -9.87 -3.40
C ILE A 58 -1.73 -11.07 -2.47
N ASP A 59 -1.13 -12.13 -3.02
CA ASP A 59 -0.74 -13.34 -2.30
C ASP A 59 0.68 -13.32 -1.69
N ALA A 60 1.45 -12.25 -1.91
CA ALA A 60 2.85 -12.15 -1.48
C ALA A 60 2.98 -11.62 -0.04
N GLY A 61 2.63 -12.46 0.92
CA GLY A 61 3.00 -12.31 2.33
C GLY A 61 2.56 -10.98 2.96
N GLU A 62 3.52 -10.25 3.52
CA GLU A 62 3.29 -9.06 4.32
C GLU A 62 2.70 -7.87 3.52
N ALA A 63 3.03 -7.74 2.22
CA ALA A 63 2.50 -6.68 1.37
C ALA A 63 1.04 -6.92 0.97
N GLY A 64 0.67 -8.19 0.73
CA GLY A 64 -0.72 -8.60 0.51
C GLY A 64 -1.62 -8.31 1.71
N ASP A 65 -1.14 -8.64 2.91
CA ASP A 65 -1.85 -8.34 4.18
C ASP A 65 -1.93 -6.82 4.47
N ALA A 66 -1.00 -6.02 3.94
CA ALA A 66 -1.10 -4.56 3.98
C ALA A 66 -2.23 -4.05 3.08
N LEU A 67 -2.34 -4.64 1.89
CA LEU A 67 -3.33 -4.24 0.89
C LEU A 67 -4.75 -4.57 1.35
N THR A 68 -4.97 -5.69 2.05
CA THR A 68 -6.29 -6.03 2.64
C THR A 68 -6.73 -5.05 3.73
N LYS A 69 -5.77 -4.35 4.36
CA LYS A 69 -6.03 -3.31 5.37
C LYS A 69 -6.20 -1.92 4.75
N ALA A 70 -5.93 -1.77 3.45
CA ALA A 70 -6.16 -0.54 2.72
C ALA A 70 -7.67 -0.37 2.42
N PRO A 71 -8.13 0.85 2.08
CA PRO A 71 -9.49 1.06 1.63
C PRO A 71 -9.83 0.21 0.40
N GLN A 72 -11.08 -0.27 0.32
CA GLN A 72 -11.53 -1.19 -0.75
C GLN A 72 -11.18 -0.70 -2.16
N HIS A 73 -11.34 0.59 -2.45
CA HIS A 73 -11.04 1.13 -3.78
C HIS A 73 -9.54 1.05 -4.14
N ILE A 74 -8.63 1.11 -3.16
CA ILE A 74 -7.19 0.91 -3.38
C ILE A 74 -6.92 -0.56 -3.67
N PHE A 75 -7.49 -1.45 -2.86
CA PHE A 75 -7.40 -2.90 -3.07
C PHE A 75 -7.87 -3.28 -4.48
N ASP A 76 -9.07 -2.85 -4.87
CA ASP A 76 -9.66 -3.18 -6.18
C ASP A 76 -8.82 -2.64 -7.34
N SER A 77 -8.27 -1.43 -7.20
CA SER A 77 -7.44 -0.80 -8.23
C SER A 77 -6.12 -1.53 -8.43
N VAL A 78 -5.45 -1.90 -7.34
CA VAL A 78 -4.20 -2.66 -7.37
C VAL A 78 -4.45 -4.08 -7.89
N HIS A 79 -5.54 -4.73 -7.45
CA HIS A 79 -5.90 -6.05 -7.93
C HIS A 79 -6.16 -6.07 -9.43
N ALA A 80 -6.96 -5.13 -9.92
CA ALA A 80 -7.24 -5.01 -11.35
C ALA A 80 -5.97 -4.77 -12.17
N ALA A 81 -5.01 -4.01 -11.66
CA ALA A 81 -3.75 -3.75 -12.34
C ALA A 81 -2.87 -5.01 -12.45
N TYR A 82 -2.74 -5.79 -11.37
CA TYR A 82 -2.01 -7.05 -11.39
C TYR A 82 -2.67 -8.09 -12.30
N ASP A 83 -3.98 -8.27 -12.17
CA ASP A 83 -4.77 -9.22 -12.96
C ASP A 83 -4.73 -8.87 -14.46
N ALA A 84 -4.77 -7.57 -14.81
CA ALA A 84 -4.58 -7.13 -16.19
C ALA A 84 -3.16 -7.39 -16.72
N CYS A 85 -2.13 -7.28 -15.89
CA CYS A 85 -0.76 -7.63 -16.28
C CYS A 85 -0.62 -9.14 -16.50
N GLU A 86 -1.20 -9.97 -15.63
CA GLU A 86 -1.15 -11.43 -15.74
C GLU A 86 -1.89 -11.93 -16.99
N ARG A 87 -3.02 -11.30 -17.31
CA ARG A 87 -3.82 -11.62 -18.51
C ARG A 87 -3.33 -10.95 -19.79
N GLU A 88 -2.22 -10.19 -19.72
CA GLU A 88 -1.67 -9.42 -20.85
C GLU A 88 -2.74 -8.56 -21.53
N ALA A 89 -3.61 -7.95 -20.73
CA ALA A 89 -4.74 -7.19 -21.23
C ALA A 89 -4.29 -5.88 -21.87
N ALA A 90 -4.96 -5.46 -22.96
CA ALA A 90 -4.60 -4.25 -23.70
C ALA A 90 -4.73 -2.96 -22.87
N ASP A 91 -5.58 -2.98 -21.84
CA ASP A 91 -5.81 -1.87 -20.90
C ASP A 91 -4.90 -1.91 -19.66
N ALA A 92 -4.00 -2.89 -19.54
CA ALA A 92 -3.05 -3.01 -18.42
C ALA A 92 -2.26 -1.71 -18.14
N PRO A 93 -1.74 -0.96 -19.15
CA PRO A 93 -1.05 0.30 -18.89
C PRO A 93 -1.96 1.36 -18.24
N GLN A 94 -3.24 1.39 -18.62
CA GLN A 94 -4.22 2.33 -18.07
C GLN A 94 -4.52 1.99 -16.60
N LEU A 95 -4.71 0.69 -16.31
CA LEU A 95 -5.00 0.18 -14.98
C LEU A 95 -3.81 0.35 -14.02
N LEU A 96 -2.58 0.13 -14.51
CA LEU A 96 -1.37 0.41 -13.74
C LEU A 96 -1.24 1.89 -13.36
N ARG A 97 -1.43 2.81 -14.31
CA ARG A 97 -1.43 4.25 -14.01
C ARG A 97 -2.47 4.61 -12.95
N ARG A 98 -3.67 4.04 -13.07
CA ARG A 98 -4.75 4.26 -12.09
C ARG A 98 -4.36 3.75 -10.71
N ALA A 99 -3.80 2.55 -10.60
CA ALA A 99 -3.39 1.97 -9.33
C ALA A 99 -2.25 2.76 -8.67
N VAL A 100 -1.24 3.19 -9.46
CA VAL A 100 -0.15 4.04 -8.96
C VAL A 100 -0.68 5.40 -8.48
N SER A 101 -1.58 6.04 -9.24
CA SER A 101 -2.23 7.30 -8.82
C SER A 101 -3.00 7.13 -7.51
N ALA A 102 -3.79 6.06 -7.40
CA ALA A 102 -4.60 5.79 -6.21
C ALA A 102 -3.72 5.56 -4.96
N LEU A 103 -2.61 4.83 -5.10
CA LEU A 103 -1.65 4.64 -4.02
C LEU A 103 -0.95 5.94 -3.63
N ALA A 104 -0.56 6.78 -4.60
CA ALA A 104 0.04 8.08 -4.33
C ALA A 104 -0.93 9.03 -3.61
N GLU A 105 -2.18 9.11 -4.05
CA GLU A 105 -3.24 9.88 -3.40
C GLU A 105 -3.50 9.38 -1.96
N TYR A 106 -3.51 8.07 -1.77
CA TYR A 106 -3.69 7.47 -0.45
C TYR A 106 -2.50 7.76 0.47
N ARG A 107 -1.27 7.68 -0.04
CA ARG A 107 -0.03 8.04 0.67
C ARG A 107 -0.06 9.50 1.12
N ASP A 108 -0.47 10.40 0.24
CA ASP A 108 -0.62 11.84 0.53
C ASP A 108 -1.72 12.09 1.57
N PHE A 109 -2.89 11.46 1.43
CA PHE A 109 -3.99 11.57 2.40
C PHE A 109 -3.57 11.11 3.80
N ARG A 110 -2.75 10.06 3.90
CA ARG A 110 -2.22 9.54 5.17
C ARG A 110 -1.05 10.37 5.71
N GLY A 111 -0.51 11.31 4.94
CA GLY A 111 0.65 12.11 5.31
C GLY A 111 1.94 11.29 5.42
N TRP A 112 2.00 10.14 4.74
CA TRP A 112 3.18 9.30 4.68
C TRP A 112 4.20 9.94 3.73
N LYS A 113 5.15 10.68 4.29
CA LYS A 113 6.24 11.28 3.50
C LYS A 113 7.09 10.16 2.88
N GLY A 114 7.27 10.22 1.57
CA GLY A 114 8.20 9.38 0.82
C GLY A 114 9.65 9.66 1.16
#